data_AF-A0A1G5RQZ0-F1
#
_entry.id   AF-A0A1G5RQZ0-F1
#
_cell.length_a   1.000
_cell.length_b   1.000
_cell.length_c   1.000
_cell.angle_alpha   90.00
_cell.angle_beta   90.00
_cell.angle_gamma   90.00
#
_symmetry.space_group_name_H-M   'P 1'
#
loop_
_entity.id
_entity.type
_entity.pdbx_description
1 polymer ?
#
loop_
_entity_poly.entity_id
_entity_poly.type
_entity_poly.pdbx_seq_one_letter_code
_entity_poly.pdbx_strand_id
1 'polypeptide(L)'
;MKSKTRYVKQIMMVLSLTSIIGLVGCAKNDEPTIQNSEEQITQSTNNIDVESNEDETDYTISKEDYSSYEGTWTLDGKPLNGNGAELTIQINNGNQLTGSMCKEEDICDRFAEIENISATITNCECYYSFSDDGWGDTGTLYIVLSDNRVKVEVQDFVMSDENLIGYGINGTYDLIKVDETNDIAIEFEKYNEDWDDDKISDENKKRRNYRDNCSFYSEFVAYMEEVRGVTDISYNCYPLYDTDSKYYEASDFINDPSRIIYLAKNEIYARHGYIFSDSDLNNYFMSQLWYIPEIAPADFDDSVFNEYEKANLQLLSQLDKH
;
A
#
# COMPACT_ATOMS: atom_id res chain seq x y z
N MET A 1 -16.43 -21.22 -32.47
CA MET A 1 -17.41 -20.24 -31.97
C MET A 1 -17.38 -20.27 -30.45
N LYS A 2 -16.56 -19.42 -29.82
CA LYS A 2 -16.67 -19.11 -28.40
C LYS A 2 -17.20 -17.68 -28.31
N SER A 3 -18.16 -17.48 -27.40
CA SER A 3 -18.98 -16.29 -27.23
C SER A 3 -18.11 -15.07 -26.95
N LYS A 4 -18.16 -14.06 -27.83
CA LYS A 4 -17.65 -12.71 -27.55
C LYS A 4 -18.62 -12.04 -26.58
N THR A 5 -18.27 -11.93 -25.31
CA THR A 5 -18.97 -11.05 -24.37
C THR A 5 -18.67 -9.62 -24.80
N ARG A 6 -19.68 -8.96 -25.38
CA ARG A 6 -19.65 -7.55 -25.74
C ARG A 6 -19.80 -6.77 -24.44
N TYR A 7 -18.76 -6.03 -24.03
CA TYR A 7 -18.88 -5.03 -22.97
C TYR A 7 -19.78 -3.90 -23.50
N VAL A 8 -21.04 -3.92 -23.08
CA VAL A 8 -22.03 -2.91 -23.44
C VAL A 8 -21.96 -1.82 -22.38
N LYS A 9 -21.62 -0.59 -22.79
CA LYS A 9 -21.86 0.64 -22.02
C LYS A 9 -23.27 0.61 -21.40
N GLN A 10 -23.38 0.27 -20.12
CA GLN A 10 -24.61 0.50 -19.36
C GLN A 10 -24.56 1.92 -18.81
N ILE A 11 -25.15 2.85 -19.57
CA ILE A 11 -25.56 4.15 -19.07
C ILE A 11 -26.70 3.89 -18.07
N MET A 12 -26.39 3.86 -16.78
CA MET A 12 -27.41 3.80 -15.72
C MET A 12 -27.85 5.22 -15.37
N MET A 13 -29.00 5.60 -15.92
CA MET A 13 -29.76 6.80 -15.57
C MET A 13 -30.45 6.55 -14.21
N VAL A 14 -30.01 7.24 -13.15
CA VAL A 14 -30.61 7.13 -11.81
C VAL A 14 -31.98 7.81 -11.80
N LEU A 15 -33.05 7.02 -11.69
CA LEU A 15 -34.41 7.51 -11.44
C LEU A 15 -34.73 7.38 -9.95
N SER A 16 -34.82 8.51 -9.26
CA SER A 16 -35.26 8.61 -7.87
C SER A 16 -36.78 8.40 -7.76
N LEU A 17 -37.22 7.45 -6.94
CA LEU A 17 -38.61 7.37 -6.48
C LEU A 17 -38.64 7.30 -4.95
N THR A 18 -38.98 8.44 -4.35
CA THR A 18 -39.44 8.55 -2.97
C THR A 18 -40.84 7.96 -2.82
N SER A 19 -41.09 7.22 -1.74
CA SER A 19 -42.41 7.21 -1.09
C SER A 19 -42.30 6.89 0.40
N ILE A 20 -42.88 7.79 1.19
CA ILE A 20 -43.07 7.77 2.64
C ILE A 20 -44.40 7.06 2.95
N ILE A 21 -44.58 6.69 4.24
CA ILE A 21 -45.78 6.32 5.03
C ILE A 21 -45.80 4.82 5.37
N GLY A 22 -45.91 4.35 6.61
CA GLY A 22 -46.10 4.98 7.91
C GLY A 22 -46.38 3.91 9.00
N LEU A 23 -45.82 4.15 10.20
CA LEU A 23 -46.16 3.76 11.58
C LEU A 23 -47.17 2.63 11.90
N VAL A 24 -46.82 1.83 12.93
CA VAL A 24 -47.53 1.55 14.22
C VAL A 24 -46.55 0.68 15.07
N GLY A 25 -45.98 1.13 16.19
CA GLY A 25 -46.53 1.12 17.57
C GLY A 25 -46.58 -0.32 18.14
N CYS A 26 -45.83 -0.74 19.18
CA CYS A 26 -45.77 -0.19 20.54
C CYS A 26 -44.53 -0.64 21.34
N ALA A 27 -44.12 0.25 22.25
CA ALA A 27 -43.09 0.17 23.29
C ALA A 27 -43.40 -0.84 24.42
N LYS A 28 -42.48 -1.27 25.30
CA LYS A 28 -41.75 -0.55 26.38
C LYS A 28 -40.70 -1.52 26.99
N ASN A 29 -39.41 -1.13 27.14
CA ASN A 29 -38.76 -0.49 28.31
C ASN A 29 -38.56 -1.47 29.51
N ASP A 30 -37.43 -1.62 30.20
CA ASP A 30 -36.29 -0.74 30.52
C ASP A 30 -35.00 -1.56 30.81
N GLU A 31 -33.83 -0.97 30.53
CA GLU A 31 -32.52 -1.24 31.15
C GLU A 31 -32.35 -0.27 32.36
N PRO A 32 -31.36 -0.36 33.32
CA PRO A 32 -29.93 -0.40 32.95
C PRO A 32 -28.88 -0.91 34.02
N THR A 33 -27.62 -1.04 33.53
CA THR A 33 -26.27 -0.80 34.12
C THR A 33 -25.65 -1.50 35.36
N ILE A 34 -24.56 -2.25 35.08
CA ILE A 34 -23.13 -2.23 35.57
C ILE A 34 -22.79 -2.19 37.08
N GLN A 35 -21.99 -3.17 37.59
CA GLN A 35 -20.62 -2.97 38.15
C GLN A 35 -19.91 -4.26 38.67
N ASN A 36 -18.61 -4.32 38.35
CA ASN A 36 -17.44 -5.11 38.80
C ASN A 36 -17.47 -5.91 40.12
N SER A 37 -16.77 -7.07 40.14
CA SER A 37 -15.56 -7.32 40.97
C SER A 37 -15.03 -8.77 40.83
N GLU A 38 -13.70 -8.90 40.78
CA GLU A 38 -12.89 -10.12 40.77
C GLU A 38 -12.97 -10.92 42.08
N GLU A 39 -12.76 -12.24 42.05
CA GLU A 39 -11.94 -12.97 43.05
C GLU A 39 -11.64 -14.43 42.61
N GLN A 40 -10.35 -14.78 42.60
CA GLN A 40 -9.83 -16.15 42.60
C GLN A 40 -10.07 -16.82 43.97
N ILE A 41 -10.06 -18.17 44.04
CA ILE A 41 -9.12 -18.99 44.87
C ILE A 41 -9.58 -20.46 45.08
N THR A 42 -8.69 -21.36 44.63
CA THR A 42 -8.31 -22.72 45.10
C THR A 42 -9.21 -23.97 45.03
N GLN A 43 -8.66 -24.93 44.25
CA GLN A 43 -8.27 -26.32 44.57
C GLN A 43 -9.24 -27.25 45.32
N SER A 44 -9.53 -28.39 44.68
CA SER A 44 -9.68 -29.68 45.36
C SER A 44 -9.25 -30.80 44.43
N THR A 45 -8.19 -31.49 44.85
CA THR A 45 -7.63 -32.74 44.33
C THR A 45 -8.67 -33.86 44.22
N ASN A 46 -8.54 -34.73 43.21
CA ASN A 46 -8.57 -36.19 43.39
C ASN A 46 -8.10 -36.93 42.13
N ASN A 47 -7.08 -37.76 42.32
CA ASN A 47 -6.56 -38.74 41.37
C ASN A 47 -7.62 -39.80 41.05
N ILE A 48 -7.75 -40.14 39.77
CA ILE A 48 -8.23 -41.44 39.32
C ILE A 48 -7.25 -41.94 38.25
N ASP A 49 -6.56 -43.04 38.58
CA ASP A 49 -5.76 -43.82 37.66
C ASP A 49 -6.67 -44.42 36.57
N VAL A 50 -6.39 -44.14 35.29
CA VAL A 50 -6.85 -44.96 34.16
C VAL A 50 -5.78 -45.02 33.08
N GLU A 51 -5.23 -46.23 32.95
CA GLU A 51 -4.72 -46.92 31.76
C GLU A 51 -3.97 -46.14 30.66
N SER A 52 -2.75 -46.62 30.45
CA SER A 52 -1.90 -46.46 29.27
C SER A 52 -2.68 -46.41 27.95
N ASN A 53 -2.56 -45.29 27.25
CA ASN A 53 -2.62 -45.25 25.80
C ASN A 53 -1.37 -44.50 25.30
N GLU A 54 -0.52 -45.26 24.63
CA GLU A 54 0.53 -44.75 23.75
C GLU A 54 -0.15 -43.98 22.62
N ASP A 55 -0.02 -42.67 22.61
CA ASP A 55 -0.05 -41.85 21.40
C ASP A 55 0.72 -40.57 21.72
N GLU A 56 2.04 -40.69 21.64
CA GLU A 56 2.96 -39.55 21.59
C GLU A 56 2.75 -38.88 20.23
N THR A 57 1.72 -38.03 20.13
CA THR A 57 1.57 -37.13 18.99
C THR A 57 2.65 -36.07 19.09
N ASP A 58 3.74 -36.32 18.39
CA ASP A 58 4.81 -35.37 18.09
C ASP A 58 4.17 -34.13 17.45
N TYR A 59 3.98 -33.07 18.26
CA TYR A 59 3.72 -31.75 17.76
C TYR A 59 5.02 -31.24 17.13
N THR A 60 5.30 -31.67 15.90
CA THR A 60 6.28 -30.99 15.07
C THR A 60 5.78 -29.57 14.85
N ILE A 61 6.28 -28.63 15.66
CA ILE A 61 6.19 -27.19 15.41
C ILE A 61 6.62 -27.01 13.95
N SER A 62 5.71 -26.50 13.11
CA SER A 62 6.06 -26.12 11.75
C SER A 62 7.24 -25.18 11.87
N LYS A 63 8.40 -25.60 11.38
CA LYS A 63 9.59 -24.77 11.34
C LYS A 63 9.21 -23.46 10.67
N GLU A 64 9.31 -22.35 11.39
CA GLU A 64 9.09 -21.03 10.81
C GLU A 64 10.02 -20.90 9.59
N ASP A 65 9.42 -20.59 8.44
CA ASP A 65 10.12 -20.46 7.17
C ASP A 65 9.92 -19.04 6.65
N TYR A 66 10.98 -18.25 6.78
CA TYR A 66 11.02 -16.86 6.37
C TYR A 66 11.67 -16.68 4.98
N SER A 67 11.89 -17.76 4.22
CA SER A 67 12.55 -17.71 2.91
C SER A 67 11.92 -16.74 1.90
N SER A 68 10.64 -16.39 2.05
CA SER A 68 9.99 -15.36 1.23
C SER A 68 10.62 -13.97 1.37
N TYR A 69 11.35 -13.71 2.46
CA TYR A 69 12.01 -12.44 2.72
C TYR A 69 13.41 -12.32 2.10
N GLU A 70 13.93 -13.40 1.51
CA GLU A 70 15.21 -13.37 0.80
C GLU A 70 15.18 -12.39 -0.38
N GLY A 71 16.23 -11.58 -0.50
CA GLY A 71 16.41 -10.60 -1.58
C GLY A 71 16.90 -9.24 -1.08
N THR A 72 16.84 -8.28 -1.98
CA THR A 72 17.21 -6.88 -1.73
C THR A 72 15.97 -6.05 -1.42
N TRP A 73 16.09 -5.10 -0.50
CA TRP A 73 15.00 -4.25 -0.02
C TRP A 73 15.46 -2.80 0.00
N THR A 74 14.73 -1.90 -0.65
CA THR A 74 15.08 -0.48 -0.74
C THR A 74 13.88 0.41 -0.40
N LEU A 75 14.11 1.71 -0.21
CA LEU A 75 13.05 2.67 0.14
C LEU A 75 11.95 2.79 -0.94
N ASP A 76 12.26 2.48 -2.20
CA ASP A 76 11.34 2.62 -3.33
C ASP A 76 11.12 1.31 -4.13
N GLY A 77 11.70 0.18 -3.68
CA GLY A 77 11.57 -1.12 -4.34
C GLY A 77 12.32 -1.22 -5.68
N LYS A 78 13.28 -0.33 -5.92
CA LYS A 78 14.18 -0.38 -7.09
C LYS A 78 15.63 -0.61 -6.66
N PRO A 79 16.51 -1.10 -7.55
CA PRO A 79 17.93 -1.18 -7.26
C PRO A 79 18.48 0.19 -6.84
N LEU A 80 19.34 0.21 -5.82
CA LEU A 80 19.94 1.45 -5.33
C LEU A 80 20.79 2.08 -6.44
N ASN A 81 20.50 3.34 -6.76
CA ASN A 81 21.21 4.14 -7.76
C ASN A 81 21.77 5.40 -7.10
N GLY A 82 22.69 5.23 -6.14
CA GLY A 82 23.46 6.33 -5.57
C GLY A 82 22.78 7.15 -4.48
N ASN A 83 21.48 6.95 -4.22
CA ASN A 83 20.79 7.64 -3.15
C ASN A 83 19.70 6.76 -2.52
N GLY A 84 19.72 6.64 -1.20
CA GLY A 84 18.73 5.88 -0.44
C GLY A 84 19.34 4.91 0.56
N ALA A 85 18.60 3.86 0.91
CA ALA A 85 19.06 2.79 1.78
C ALA A 85 18.67 1.44 1.17
N GLU A 86 19.55 0.46 1.35
CA GLU A 86 19.38 -0.91 0.86
C GLU A 86 19.67 -1.90 2.00
N LEU A 87 18.83 -2.91 2.13
CA LEU A 87 19.03 -4.06 3.00
C LEU A 87 19.00 -5.34 2.17
N THR A 88 20.04 -6.15 2.29
CA THR A 88 20.08 -7.49 1.72
C THR A 88 19.72 -8.52 2.78
N ILE A 89 18.89 -9.49 2.42
CA ILE A 89 18.45 -10.58 3.31
C ILE A 89 18.68 -11.92 2.64
N GLN A 90 19.32 -12.84 3.36
CA GLN A 90 19.39 -14.27 3.09
C GLN A 90 18.86 -15.03 4.31
N ILE A 91 18.11 -16.12 4.10
CA ILE A 91 17.48 -16.88 5.16
C ILE A 91 18.05 -18.29 5.18
N ASN A 92 18.92 -18.52 6.14
CA ASN A 92 19.49 -19.83 6.39
C ASN A 92 18.65 -20.59 7.41
N ASN A 93 18.55 -21.91 7.27
CA ASN A 93 17.87 -22.77 8.23
C ASN A 93 16.45 -22.33 8.60
N GLY A 94 15.71 -21.66 7.70
CA GLY A 94 14.31 -21.24 7.90
C GLY A 94 14.13 -19.91 8.65
N ASN A 95 15.00 -19.59 9.61
CA ASN A 95 14.84 -18.39 10.45
C ASN A 95 16.16 -17.66 10.82
N GLN A 96 17.29 -18.03 10.23
CA GLN A 96 18.56 -17.32 10.43
C GLN A 96 18.73 -16.28 9.33
N LEU A 97 18.48 -15.02 9.64
CA LEU A 97 18.74 -13.89 8.75
C LEU A 97 20.24 -13.61 8.71
N THR A 98 20.78 -13.49 7.50
CA THR A 98 22.10 -12.92 7.24
C THR A 98 22.03 -11.86 6.15
N GLY A 99 22.91 -10.86 6.18
CA GLY A 99 22.88 -9.80 5.16
C GLY A 99 23.79 -8.62 5.42
N SER A 100 23.50 -7.51 4.74
CA SER A 100 24.14 -6.21 4.92
C SER A 100 23.12 -5.09 4.73
N MET A 101 23.40 -3.93 5.30
CA MET A 101 22.62 -2.72 5.10
C MET A 101 23.55 -1.58 4.70
N CYS A 102 23.20 -0.83 3.67
CA CYS A 102 23.93 0.38 3.30
C CYS A 102 22.99 1.58 3.13
N LYS A 103 23.58 2.77 3.18
CA LYS A 103 22.92 4.06 2.94
C LYS A 103 23.86 4.95 2.13
N GLU A 104 23.33 5.57 1.10
CA GLU A 104 24.09 6.40 0.16
C GLU A 104 23.42 7.76 -0.04
N GLU A 105 24.24 8.81 -0.19
CA GLU A 105 23.82 10.16 -0.61
C GLU A 105 24.74 10.68 -1.74
N ASP A 106 24.33 10.46 -2.99
CA ASP A 106 25.04 10.80 -4.23
C ASP A 106 25.56 12.24 -4.30
N ILE A 107 24.76 13.20 -3.84
CA ILE A 107 25.10 14.65 -3.95
C ILE A 107 26.37 14.98 -3.17
N CYS A 108 26.70 14.20 -2.13
CA CYS A 108 27.83 14.43 -1.25
C CYS A 108 28.84 13.27 -1.23
N ASP A 109 28.70 12.24 -2.08
CA ASP A 109 29.55 11.04 -2.12
C ASP A 109 29.70 10.42 -0.72
N ARG A 110 28.58 10.27 -0.01
CA ARG A 110 28.55 9.68 1.33
C ARG A 110 27.96 8.29 1.26
N PHE A 111 28.63 7.37 1.94
CA PHE A 111 28.27 5.97 2.00
C PHE A 111 28.48 5.45 3.43
N ALA A 112 27.48 4.79 3.99
CA ALA A 112 27.52 4.10 5.26
C ALA A 112 27.08 2.65 5.05
N GLU A 113 27.69 1.71 5.77
CA GLU A 113 27.45 0.28 5.60
C GLU A 113 27.63 -0.50 6.91
N ILE A 114 26.68 -1.40 7.16
CA ILE A 114 26.74 -2.44 8.18
C ILE A 114 26.80 -3.78 7.45
N GLU A 115 27.95 -4.43 7.48
CA GLU A 115 28.15 -5.76 6.90
C GLU A 115 27.88 -6.88 7.90
N ASN A 116 27.74 -8.12 7.39
CA ASN A 116 27.73 -9.34 8.20
C ASN A 116 26.64 -9.35 9.29
N ILE A 117 25.48 -8.78 8.97
CA ILE A 117 24.27 -8.89 9.77
C ILE A 117 23.98 -10.38 9.94
N SER A 118 23.72 -10.81 11.17
CA SER A 118 23.35 -12.19 11.49
C SER A 118 22.44 -12.22 12.70
N ALA A 119 21.17 -12.54 12.50
CA ALA A 119 20.15 -12.55 13.56
C ALA A 119 19.16 -13.70 13.40
N THR A 120 18.70 -14.26 14.51
CA THR A 120 17.63 -15.27 14.51
C THR A 120 16.28 -14.57 14.54
N ILE A 121 15.41 -14.89 13.60
CA ILE A 121 14.05 -14.38 13.51
C ILE A 121 13.15 -15.16 14.47
N THR A 122 12.30 -14.45 15.21
CA THR A 122 11.24 -15.01 16.04
C THR A 122 10.02 -14.09 15.94
N ASN A 123 8.85 -14.64 15.63
CA ASN A 123 7.62 -13.86 15.45
C ASN A 123 7.78 -12.67 14.47
N CYS A 124 8.42 -12.90 13.33
CA CYS A 124 8.70 -11.87 12.32
C CYS A 124 9.62 -10.72 12.78
N GLU A 125 10.33 -10.87 13.90
CA GLU A 125 11.23 -9.84 14.42
C GLU A 125 12.64 -10.40 14.64
N CYS A 126 13.66 -9.55 14.46
CA CYS A 126 15.02 -9.86 14.89
C CYS A 126 15.83 -8.61 15.24
N TYR A 127 16.95 -8.82 15.94
CA TYR A 127 17.83 -7.75 16.42
C TYR A 127 19.28 -8.04 16.05
N TYR A 128 20.01 -6.99 15.64
CA TYR A 128 21.44 -7.08 15.36
C TYR A 128 22.17 -5.83 15.85
N SER A 129 23.11 -5.99 16.78
CA SER A 129 23.95 -4.89 17.25
C SER A 129 25.18 -4.72 16.34
N PHE A 130 25.39 -3.51 15.84
CA PHE A 130 26.56 -3.13 15.06
C PHE A 130 27.47 -2.20 15.87
N SER A 131 28.77 -2.33 15.63
CA SER A 131 29.81 -1.52 16.30
C SER A 131 30.43 -0.47 15.39
N ASP A 132 30.07 -0.47 14.11
CA ASP A 132 30.53 0.48 13.11
C ASP A 132 29.57 0.41 11.91
N ASP A 133 29.18 1.56 11.38
CA ASP A 133 28.40 1.73 10.15
C ASP A 133 29.22 2.37 9.02
N GLY A 134 30.55 2.35 9.15
CA GLY A 134 31.50 3.03 8.25
C GLY A 134 31.84 4.45 8.70
N TRP A 135 31.12 5.00 9.69
CA TRP A 135 31.37 6.31 10.28
C TRP A 135 31.77 6.22 11.76
N GLY A 136 31.98 5.01 12.28
CA GLY A 136 32.27 4.73 13.68
C GLY A 136 31.04 4.76 14.58
N ASP A 137 29.84 4.97 14.03
CA ASP A 137 28.62 4.99 14.82
C ASP A 137 28.22 3.57 15.23
N THR A 138 27.50 3.45 16.34
CA THR A 138 27.05 2.16 16.89
C THR A 138 25.55 2.16 17.16
N GLY A 139 24.95 0.97 17.22
CA GLY A 139 23.53 0.83 17.54
C GLY A 139 23.04 -0.59 17.42
N THR A 140 21.71 -0.76 17.48
CA THR A 140 21.03 -2.03 17.27
C THR A 140 19.96 -1.87 16.20
N LEU A 141 20.08 -2.65 15.13
CA LEU A 141 19.02 -2.81 14.13
C LEU A 141 17.90 -3.65 14.76
N TYR A 142 16.71 -3.07 14.91
CA TYR A 142 15.46 -3.79 15.15
C TYR A 142 14.75 -3.95 13.81
N ILE A 143 14.68 -5.19 13.33
CA ILE A 143 14.16 -5.54 12.01
C ILE A 143 12.80 -6.24 12.19
N VAL A 144 11.78 -5.72 11.53
CA VAL A 144 10.41 -6.25 11.53
C VAL A 144 10.02 -6.64 10.11
N LEU A 145 9.68 -7.91 9.94
CA LEU A 145 9.27 -8.51 8.67
C LEU A 145 7.73 -8.48 8.58
N SER A 146 7.20 -7.97 7.48
CA SER A 146 5.76 -7.95 7.18
C SER A 146 5.53 -8.16 5.69
N ASP A 147 4.45 -8.83 5.28
CA ASP A 147 4.16 -9.30 3.91
C ASP A 147 5.06 -8.75 2.78
N ASN A 148 4.95 -7.45 2.46
CA ASN A 148 5.71 -6.79 1.40
C ASN A 148 6.64 -5.65 1.90
N ARG A 149 6.90 -5.58 3.22
CA ARG A 149 7.72 -4.53 3.84
C ARG A 149 8.67 -5.08 4.90
N VAL A 150 9.89 -4.56 4.90
CA VAL A 150 10.84 -4.75 6.00
C VAL A 150 11.09 -3.40 6.65
N LYS A 151 10.68 -3.27 7.91
CA LYS A 151 10.96 -2.07 8.71
C LYS A 151 12.25 -2.29 9.49
N VAL A 152 13.15 -1.32 9.43
CA VAL A 152 14.38 -1.29 10.24
C VAL A 152 14.35 -0.05 11.11
N GLU A 153 14.50 -0.21 12.42
CA GLU A 153 14.65 0.88 13.37
C GLU A 153 16.01 0.77 14.07
N VAL A 154 16.79 1.84 14.05
CA VAL A 154 18.09 1.90 14.75
C VAL A 154 17.86 2.35 16.18
N GLN A 155 17.95 1.40 17.11
CA GLN A 155 17.83 1.61 18.55
C GLN A 155 19.20 1.77 19.20
N ASP A 156 19.23 2.37 20.39
CA ASP A 156 20.45 2.61 21.18
C ASP A 156 21.60 3.25 20.38
N PHE A 157 21.26 4.12 19.44
CA PHE A 157 22.23 4.76 18.56
C PHE A 157 23.20 5.65 19.34
N VAL A 158 24.50 5.46 19.10
CA VAL A 158 25.58 6.29 19.62
C VAL A 158 26.46 6.75 18.46
N MET A 159 26.46 8.06 18.24
CA MET A 159 27.31 8.70 17.23
C MET A 159 28.76 8.78 17.72
N SER A 160 29.71 8.49 16.84
CA SER A 160 31.15 8.60 17.11
C SER A 160 31.58 10.05 17.30
N ASP A 161 32.55 10.28 18.20
CA ASP A 161 33.23 11.57 18.32
C ASP A 161 34.04 11.92 17.04
N GLU A 162 34.37 10.92 16.22
CA GLU A 162 35.05 11.09 14.92
C GLU A 162 34.07 11.45 13.79
N ASN A 163 32.78 11.20 13.99
CA ASN A 163 31.71 11.54 13.03
C ASN A 163 31.25 13.00 13.20
N LEU A 164 32.03 13.92 12.62
CA LEU A 164 31.78 15.36 12.76
C LEU A 164 30.55 15.87 12.00
N ILE A 165 30.00 15.07 11.08
CA ILE A 165 28.89 15.48 10.20
C ILE A 165 27.55 14.82 10.54
N GLY A 166 27.57 13.83 11.44
CA GLY A 166 26.38 13.09 11.88
C GLY A 166 25.73 12.25 10.77
N TYR A 167 26.52 11.82 9.79
CA TYR A 167 26.06 10.94 8.73
C TYR A 167 26.31 9.49 9.12
N GLY A 168 25.34 8.62 8.85
CA GLY A 168 25.39 7.21 9.21
C GLY A 168 24.04 6.54 9.06
N ILE A 169 23.98 5.28 9.49
CA ILE A 169 22.76 4.47 9.53
C ILE A 169 22.08 4.69 10.89
N ASN A 170 21.14 5.63 10.93
CA ASN A 170 20.31 5.94 12.09
C ASN A 170 18.85 6.16 11.69
N GLY A 171 17.93 6.18 12.66
CA GLY A 171 16.51 6.44 12.44
C GLY A 171 15.71 5.21 12.03
N THR A 172 14.71 5.40 11.16
CA THR A 172 13.79 4.35 10.73
C THR A 172 13.73 4.26 9.21
N TYR A 173 13.76 3.05 8.69
CA TYR A 173 13.68 2.71 7.28
C TYR A 173 12.47 1.81 7.07
N ASP A 174 11.63 2.14 6.09
CA ASP A 174 10.51 1.33 5.68
C ASP A 174 10.79 0.88 4.25
N LEU A 175 11.21 -0.37 4.10
CA LEU A 175 11.81 -0.90 2.88
C LEU A 175 10.83 -1.82 2.16
N ILE A 176 10.86 -1.73 0.84
CA ILE A 176 10.04 -2.52 -0.09
C ILE A 176 10.98 -3.43 -0.87
N LYS A 177 10.55 -4.67 -1.13
CA LYS A 177 11.35 -5.66 -1.84
C LYS A 177 11.68 -5.15 -3.25
N VAL A 178 12.96 -5.19 -3.61
CA VAL A 178 13.42 -4.95 -4.97
C VAL A 178 12.92 -6.08 -5.84
N ASP A 179 12.15 -5.72 -6.86
CA ASP A 179 11.81 -6.66 -7.92
C ASP A 179 12.97 -6.65 -8.92
N GLU A 180 13.80 -7.70 -8.93
CA GLU A 180 14.96 -7.83 -9.85
C GLU A 180 14.54 -7.90 -11.33
N THR A 181 13.24 -7.99 -11.64
CA THR A 181 12.73 -7.78 -13.01
C THR A 181 12.65 -6.30 -13.42
N ASN A 182 12.84 -5.36 -12.47
CA ASN A 182 12.75 -3.90 -12.65
C ASN A 182 13.97 -3.23 -13.30
N ASP A 183 15.01 -3.96 -13.73
CA ASP A 183 16.13 -3.36 -14.48
C ASP A 183 15.76 -3.08 -15.96
N ILE A 184 14.52 -3.40 -16.35
CA ILE A 184 13.87 -2.88 -17.55
C ILE A 184 12.98 -1.73 -17.07
N ALA A 185 13.22 -0.52 -17.57
CA ALA A 185 12.27 0.59 -17.43
C ALA A 185 10.87 0.04 -17.78
N ILE A 186 10.01 -0.14 -16.78
CA ILE A 186 8.69 -0.73 -17.00
C ILE A 186 7.93 0.26 -17.87
N GLU A 187 7.84 -0.05 -19.15
CA GLU A 187 7.02 0.70 -20.07
C GLU A 187 5.56 0.34 -19.79
N PHE A 188 4.85 1.34 -19.31
CA PHE A 188 3.43 1.31 -19.06
C PHE A 188 2.71 1.54 -20.38
N GLU A 189 1.85 0.61 -20.77
CA GLU A 189 0.99 0.82 -21.91
C GLU A 189 -0.34 1.41 -21.47
N LYS A 190 -0.87 2.35 -22.24
CA LYS A 190 -2.19 2.94 -22.00
C LYS A 190 -3.27 1.98 -22.49
N TYR A 191 -4.31 1.79 -21.68
CA TYR A 191 -5.43 0.93 -21.99
C TYR A 191 -6.03 1.23 -23.37
N ASN A 192 -6.38 0.16 -24.09
CA ASN A 192 -7.12 0.20 -25.34
C ASN A 192 -8.28 -0.80 -25.27
N GLU A 193 -9.42 -0.43 -25.86
CA GLU A 193 -10.64 -1.25 -25.90
C GLU A 193 -10.44 -2.61 -26.62
N ASP A 194 -9.37 -2.77 -27.39
CA ASP A 194 -9.02 -4.00 -28.09
C ASP A 194 -8.21 -5.02 -27.25
N TRP A 195 -7.78 -4.62 -26.04
CA TRP A 195 -7.08 -5.51 -25.12
C TRP A 195 -7.95 -6.67 -24.65
N ASP A 196 -7.36 -7.85 -24.56
CA ASP A 196 -7.96 -9.00 -23.89
C ASP A 196 -7.67 -9.00 -22.38
N ASP A 197 -8.36 -9.88 -21.66
CA ASP A 197 -8.25 -9.99 -20.20
C ASP A 197 -6.82 -10.30 -19.75
N ASP A 198 -6.05 -11.05 -20.56
CA ASP A 198 -4.66 -11.39 -20.28
C ASP A 198 -3.78 -10.14 -20.35
N LYS A 199 -3.93 -9.31 -21.40
CA LYS A 199 -3.20 -8.04 -21.52
C LYS A 199 -3.56 -7.07 -20.39
N ILE A 200 -4.84 -6.96 -20.02
CA ILE A 200 -5.29 -6.15 -18.88
C ILE A 200 -4.65 -6.66 -17.58
N SER A 201 -4.62 -7.97 -17.37
CA SER A 201 -4.01 -8.59 -16.19
C SER A 201 -2.51 -8.33 -16.11
N ASP A 202 -1.79 -8.44 -17.22
CA ASP A 202 -0.35 -8.21 -17.26
C ASP A 202 0.03 -6.74 -16.99
N GLU A 203 -0.72 -5.79 -17.54
CA GLU A 203 -0.50 -4.36 -17.26
C GLU A 203 -0.89 -3.97 -15.83
N ASN A 204 -1.92 -4.60 -15.26
CA ASN A 204 -2.24 -4.46 -13.84
C ASN A 204 -1.15 -5.06 -12.94
N LYS A 205 -0.52 -6.18 -13.31
CA LYS A 205 0.61 -6.75 -12.56
C LYS A 205 1.79 -5.79 -12.51
N LYS A 206 2.16 -5.18 -13.64
CA LYS A 206 3.21 -4.14 -13.70
C LYS A 206 2.94 -2.97 -12.75
N ARG A 207 1.68 -2.65 -12.50
CA ARG A 207 1.24 -1.51 -11.67
C ARG A 207 0.89 -1.88 -10.23
N ARG A 208 1.05 -3.14 -9.85
CA ARG A 208 0.66 -3.67 -8.53
C ARG A 208 1.28 -2.87 -7.38
N ASN A 209 2.56 -2.51 -7.49
CA ASN A 209 3.27 -1.80 -6.42
C ASN A 209 2.64 -0.44 -6.12
N TYR A 210 2.22 0.31 -7.14
CA TYR A 210 1.54 1.60 -6.96
C TYR A 210 0.21 1.43 -6.25
N ARG A 211 -0.56 0.43 -6.67
CA ARG A 211 -1.82 0.09 -6.02
C ARG A 211 -1.64 -0.23 -4.54
N ASP A 212 -0.72 -1.13 -4.24
CA ASP A 212 -0.51 -1.66 -2.89
C ASP A 212 0.08 -0.59 -1.94
N ASN A 213 0.72 0.45 -2.49
CA ASN A 213 1.24 1.61 -1.74
C ASN A 213 0.28 2.82 -1.69
N CYS A 214 -0.91 2.74 -2.27
CA CYS A 214 -1.92 3.79 -2.17
C CYS A 214 -2.77 3.55 -0.92
N SER A 215 -2.64 4.44 0.08
CA SER A 215 -3.23 4.26 1.42
C SER A 215 -4.75 4.08 1.42
N PHE A 216 -5.44 4.68 0.44
CA PHE A 216 -6.89 4.65 0.31
C PHE A 216 -7.40 3.73 -0.81
N TYR A 217 -6.54 2.92 -1.43
CA TYR A 217 -6.96 2.13 -2.60
C TYR A 217 -8.11 1.16 -2.30
N SER A 218 -8.13 0.58 -1.10
CA SER A 218 -9.21 -0.29 -0.63
C SER A 218 -10.55 0.46 -0.53
N GLU A 219 -10.55 1.72 -0.09
CA GLU A 219 -11.75 2.58 -0.07
C GLU A 219 -12.27 2.83 -1.50
N PHE A 220 -11.35 3.08 -2.44
CA PHE A 220 -11.70 3.25 -3.85
C PHE A 220 -12.32 1.97 -4.45
N VAL A 221 -11.72 0.80 -4.22
CA VAL A 221 -12.26 -0.48 -4.70
C VAL A 221 -13.66 -0.74 -4.14
N ALA A 222 -13.87 -0.51 -2.83
CA ALA A 222 -15.19 -0.64 -2.22
C ALA A 222 -16.21 0.29 -2.87
N TYR A 223 -15.85 1.54 -3.17
CA TYR A 223 -16.71 2.46 -3.90
C TYR A 223 -17.05 1.94 -5.31
N MET A 224 -16.07 1.43 -6.05
CA MET A 224 -16.30 0.88 -7.39
C MET A 224 -17.22 -0.33 -7.36
N GLU A 225 -17.05 -1.24 -6.40
CA GLU A 225 -17.87 -2.45 -6.30
C GLU A 225 -19.27 -2.16 -5.76
N GLU A 226 -19.39 -1.44 -4.65
CA GLU A 226 -20.65 -1.28 -3.91
C GLU A 226 -21.53 -0.16 -4.48
N VAL A 227 -20.92 0.94 -4.92
CA VAL A 227 -21.65 2.13 -5.39
C VAL A 227 -21.76 2.13 -6.91
N ARG A 228 -20.68 1.79 -7.62
CA ARG A 228 -20.65 1.81 -9.09
C ARG A 228 -20.99 0.46 -9.73
N GLY A 229 -21.02 -0.62 -8.94
CA GLY A 229 -21.36 -1.97 -9.42
C GLY A 229 -20.31 -2.57 -10.36
N VAL A 230 -19.07 -2.08 -10.33
CA VAL A 230 -17.96 -2.55 -11.17
C VAL A 230 -17.12 -3.53 -10.36
N THR A 231 -17.25 -4.82 -10.65
CA THR A 231 -16.61 -5.91 -9.89
C THR A 231 -15.62 -6.76 -10.69
N ASP A 232 -15.36 -6.39 -11.95
CA ASP A 232 -14.40 -7.08 -12.80
C ASP A 232 -13.06 -6.33 -12.87
N ILE A 233 -12.11 -6.86 -13.65
CA ILE A 233 -10.77 -6.28 -13.78
C ILE A 233 -10.72 -4.93 -14.53
N SER A 234 -11.86 -4.39 -14.96
CA SER A 234 -11.93 -3.19 -15.81
C SER A 234 -12.07 -1.87 -15.05
N TYR A 235 -12.20 -1.87 -13.71
CA TYR A 235 -12.40 -0.63 -12.95
C TYR A 235 -11.23 0.37 -13.04
N ASN A 236 -10.04 -0.06 -13.46
CA ASN A 236 -8.88 0.81 -13.72
C ASN A 236 -8.71 1.16 -15.22
N CYS A 237 -9.56 0.67 -16.11
CA CYS A 237 -9.45 0.87 -17.56
C CYS A 237 -9.95 2.25 -18.02
N TYR A 238 -10.78 2.91 -17.22
CA TYR A 238 -11.42 4.17 -17.58
C TYR A 238 -11.33 5.19 -16.45
N PRO A 239 -11.31 6.49 -16.78
CA PRO A 239 -11.50 7.56 -15.82
C PRO A 239 -12.81 7.38 -15.03
N LEU A 240 -12.84 7.85 -13.79
CA LEU A 240 -13.99 7.83 -12.91
C LEU A 240 -15.18 8.62 -13.50
N TYR A 241 -14.92 9.73 -14.17
CA TYR A 241 -15.96 10.61 -14.71
C TYR A 241 -15.60 11.09 -16.12
N ASP A 242 -16.62 11.41 -16.92
CA ASP A 242 -16.46 11.95 -18.28
C ASP A 242 -16.19 13.48 -18.24
N THR A 243 -15.25 13.91 -17.39
CA THR A 243 -14.96 15.32 -17.10
C THR A 243 -14.44 16.09 -18.31
N ASP A 244 -13.99 15.39 -19.34
CA ASP A 244 -13.49 15.91 -20.62
C ASP A 244 -14.60 16.18 -21.65
N SER A 245 -15.81 15.67 -21.44
CA SER A 245 -16.85 15.64 -22.47
C SER A 245 -18.27 15.90 -21.95
N LYS A 246 -18.45 16.03 -20.63
CA LYS A 246 -19.75 16.30 -19.99
C LYS A 246 -19.63 17.41 -18.96
N TYR A 247 -20.62 18.32 -18.94
CA TYR A 247 -20.82 19.24 -17.81
C TYR A 247 -21.53 18.50 -16.66
N TYR A 248 -20.95 18.58 -15.48
CA TYR A 248 -21.56 18.08 -14.26
C TYR A 248 -22.18 19.21 -13.42
N GLU A 249 -23.12 18.83 -12.56
CA GLU A 249 -23.71 19.69 -11.54
C GLU A 249 -23.44 19.13 -10.15
N ALA A 250 -23.57 19.95 -9.10
CA ALA A 250 -23.31 19.51 -7.72
C ALA A 250 -24.15 18.29 -7.29
N SER A 251 -25.35 18.12 -7.86
CA SER A 251 -26.21 16.98 -7.58
C SER A 251 -25.67 15.65 -8.12
N ASP A 252 -24.81 15.69 -9.15
CA ASP A 252 -24.18 14.46 -9.68
C ASP A 252 -23.21 13.83 -8.67
N PHE A 253 -22.66 14.63 -7.74
CA PHE A 253 -21.69 14.20 -6.73
C PHE A 253 -22.26 14.11 -5.31
N ILE A 254 -23.57 14.28 -5.13
CA ILE A 254 -24.17 14.46 -3.78
C ILE A 254 -23.95 13.27 -2.85
N ASN A 255 -23.80 12.07 -3.40
CA ASN A 255 -23.55 10.83 -2.66
C ASN A 255 -22.10 10.35 -2.79
N ASP A 256 -21.25 11.08 -3.50
CA ASP A 256 -19.86 10.67 -3.68
C ASP A 256 -19.03 11.04 -2.44
N PRO A 257 -18.23 10.11 -1.91
CA PRO A 257 -17.32 10.39 -0.81
C PRO A 257 -16.34 11.53 -1.16
N SER A 258 -15.90 12.30 -0.16
CA SER A 258 -14.90 13.38 -0.36
C SER A 258 -13.64 12.89 -1.08
N ARG A 259 -13.21 11.64 -0.79
CA ARG A 259 -12.10 10.96 -1.47
C ARG A 259 -12.32 10.87 -2.98
N ILE A 260 -13.51 10.49 -3.42
CA ILE A 260 -13.86 10.33 -4.83
C ILE A 260 -13.94 11.68 -5.53
N ILE A 261 -14.44 12.72 -4.86
CA ILE A 261 -14.44 14.10 -5.37
C ILE A 261 -13.01 14.60 -5.55
N TYR A 262 -12.12 14.34 -4.59
CA TYR A 262 -10.69 14.65 -4.67
C TYR A 262 -10.02 13.96 -5.86
N LEU A 263 -10.32 12.67 -6.10
CA LEU A 263 -9.83 11.93 -7.25
C LEU A 263 -10.38 12.48 -8.57
N ALA A 264 -11.69 12.76 -8.66
CA ALA A 264 -12.33 13.33 -9.84
C ALA A 264 -11.74 14.68 -10.24
N LYS A 265 -11.39 15.53 -9.26
CA LYS A 265 -10.72 16.81 -9.48
C LYS A 265 -9.32 16.61 -10.09
N ASN A 266 -8.52 15.72 -9.48
CA ASN A 266 -7.15 15.47 -9.90
C ASN A 266 -7.08 14.67 -11.21
N GLU A 267 -8.11 13.89 -11.54
CA GLU A 267 -8.24 13.17 -12.80
C GLU A 267 -8.17 14.11 -14.01
N ILE A 268 -8.69 15.34 -13.90
CA ILE A 268 -8.60 16.35 -14.95
C ILE A 268 -7.12 16.63 -15.30
N TYR A 269 -6.23 16.70 -14.31
CA TYR A 269 -4.79 16.85 -14.55
C TYR A 269 -4.17 15.57 -15.09
N ALA A 270 -4.55 14.41 -14.52
CA ALA A 270 -4.05 13.10 -14.92
C ALA A 270 -4.33 12.80 -16.40
N ARG A 271 -5.49 13.22 -16.92
CA ARG A 271 -5.86 13.08 -18.35
C ARG A 271 -4.83 13.69 -19.31
N HIS A 272 -4.08 14.69 -18.85
CA HIS A 272 -3.03 15.38 -19.59
C HIS A 272 -1.61 14.98 -19.12
N GLY A 273 -1.47 13.83 -18.45
CA GLY A 273 -0.18 13.25 -18.08
C GLY A 273 0.53 13.97 -16.92
N TYR A 274 -0.19 14.75 -16.12
CA TYR A 274 0.38 15.44 -14.96
C TYR A 274 0.98 14.48 -13.94
N ILE A 275 2.26 14.64 -13.62
CA ILE A 275 2.97 13.83 -12.62
C ILE A 275 2.71 14.38 -11.22
N PHE A 276 2.08 13.57 -10.36
CA PHE A 276 1.74 13.97 -8.99
C PHE A 276 2.95 13.87 -8.05
N SER A 277 3.21 14.93 -7.28
CA SER A 277 4.22 14.91 -6.19
C SER A 277 3.68 14.31 -4.89
N ASP A 278 2.37 14.35 -4.69
CA ASP A 278 1.72 13.67 -3.57
C ASP A 278 1.80 12.15 -3.80
N SER A 279 2.34 11.42 -2.83
CA SER A 279 2.64 10.00 -2.98
C SER A 279 1.40 9.16 -3.21
N ASP A 280 0.31 9.43 -2.50
CA ASP A 280 -0.91 8.65 -2.62
C ASP A 280 -1.66 8.94 -3.92
N LEU A 281 -1.70 10.20 -4.39
CA LEU A 281 -2.23 10.53 -5.71
C LEU A 281 -1.39 9.90 -6.83
N ASN A 282 -0.07 9.97 -6.72
CA ASN A 282 0.82 9.36 -7.70
C ASN A 282 0.57 7.85 -7.76
N ASN A 283 0.57 7.19 -6.61
CA ASN A 283 0.29 5.77 -6.48
C ASN A 283 -1.10 5.40 -7.04
N TYR A 284 -2.12 6.20 -6.75
CA TYR A 284 -3.44 6.00 -7.32
C TYR A 284 -3.43 6.09 -8.85
N PHE A 285 -2.96 7.20 -9.44
CA PHE A 285 -3.01 7.38 -10.89
C PHE A 285 -2.09 6.43 -11.65
N MET A 286 -0.90 6.13 -11.12
CA MET A 286 0.00 5.11 -11.69
C MET A 286 -0.62 3.71 -11.72
N SER A 287 -1.60 3.43 -10.84
CA SER A 287 -2.36 2.18 -10.89
C SER A 287 -3.45 2.15 -11.97
N GLN A 288 -3.80 3.30 -12.56
CA GLN A 288 -4.84 3.41 -13.58
C GLN A 288 -4.28 3.09 -14.97
N LEU A 289 -4.93 2.17 -15.70
CA LEU A 289 -4.45 1.73 -17.00
C LEU A 289 -4.62 2.80 -18.08
N TRP A 290 -5.54 3.74 -17.91
CA TRP A 290 -5.75 4.85 -18.86
C TRP A 290 -4.77 6.02 -18.65
N TYR A 291 -4.00 6.03 -17.56
CA TYR A 291 -3.08 7.10 -17.21
C TYR A 291 -1.63 6.74 -17.57
N ILE A 292 -0.91 7.71 -18.14
CA ILE A 292 0.53 7.66 -18.39
C ILE A 292 1.14 8.97 -17.90
N PRO A 293 2.17 8.94 -17.03
CA PRO A 293 2.87 10.13 -16.56
C PRO A 293 3.76 10.73 -17.67
N GLU A 294 3.61 12.01 -17.97
CA GLU A 294 4.35 12.67 -19.05
C GLU A 294 4.94 14.04 -18.66
N ILE A 295 4.24 14.82 -17.84
CA ILE A 295 4.54 16.24 -17.62
C ILE A 295 4.77 16.50 -16.12
N ALA A 296 5.97 16.99 -15.78
CA ALA A 296 6.29 17.38 -14.41
C ALA A 296 5.48 18.61 -13.98
N PRO A 297 5.19 18.78 -12.67
CA PRO A 297 4.43 19.92 -12.16
C PRO A 297 4.95 21.30 -12.59
N ALA A 298 6.27 21.45 -12.68
CA ALA A 298 6.91 22.72 -13.06
C ALA A 298 6.69 23.08 -14.53
N ASP A 299 6.39 22.09 -15.37
CA ASP A 299 6.25 22.22 -16.82
C ASP A 299 4.80 22.12 -17.30
N PHE A 300 3.86 21.89 -16.38
CA PHE A 300 2.44 21.73 -16.73
C PHE A 300 1.77 23.08 -17.01
N ASP A 301 1.16 23.18 -18.20
CA ASP A 301 0.38 24.36 -18.62
C ASP A 301 -1.12 24.04 -18.53
N ASP A 302 -1.84 24.73 -17.66
CA ASP A 302 -3.29 24.54 -17.47
C ASP A 302 -4.14 25.03 -18.66
N SER A 303 -3.52 25.69 -19.65
CA SER A 303 -4.19 26.13 -20.86
C SER A 303 -4.71 24.97 -21.72
N VAL A 304 -4.15 23.77 -21.53
CA VAL A 304 -4.54 22.53 -22.21
C VAL A 304 -5.98 22.09 -21.92
N PHE A 305 -6.56 22.54 -20.80
CA PHE A 305 -7.91 22.15 -20.42
C PHE A 305 -8.97 22.69 -21.38
N ASN A 306 -9.90 21.83 -21.77
CA ASN A 306 -11.05 22.19 -22.59
C ASN A 306 -12.15 22.88 -21.75
N GLU A 307 -13.26 23.25 -22.40
CA GLU A 307 -14.36 23.97 -21.73
C GLU A 307 -15.08 23.14 -20.65
N TYR A 308 -15.25 21.83 -20.87
CA TYR A 308 -15.84 20.91 -19.90
C TYR A 308 -14.93 20.76 -18.69
N GLU A 309 -13.63 20.53 -18.92
CA GLU A 309 -12.64 20.35 -17.87
C GLU A 309 -12.52 21.61 -17.01
N LYS A 310 -12.49 22.80 -17.61
CA LYS A 310 -12.45 24.07 -16.86
C LYS A 310 -13.69 24.26 -15.97
N ALA A 311 -14.88 23.98 -16.50
CA ALA A 311 -16.12 24.09 -15.74
C ALA A 311 -16.20 23.06 -14.60
N ASN A 312 -15.84 21.81 -14.89
CA ASN A 312 -15.85 20.72 -13.91
C ASN A 312 -14.77 20.91 -12.84
N LEU A 313 -13.58 21.40 -13.21
CA LEU A 313 -12.52 21.72 -12.26
C LEU A 313 -12.98 22.81 -11.28
N GLN A 314 -13.68 23.84 -11.77
CA GLN A 314 -14.25 24.88 -10.91
C GLN A 314 -15.29 24.32 -9.94
N LEU A 315 -16.21 23.47 -10.42
CA LEU A 315 -17.21 22.82 -9.59
C LEU A 315 -16.58 21.90 -8.54
N LEU A 316 -15.72 20.98 -8.98
CA LEU A 316 -15.08 20.00 -8.12
C LEU A 316 -14.20 20.67 -7.06
N SER A 317 -13.51 21.76 -7.40
CA SER A 317 -12.75 22.55 -6.41
C SER A 317 -13.60 23.18 -5.31
N GLN A 318 -14.90 23.41 -5.56
CA GLN A 318 -15.84 23.91 -4.53
C GLN A 318 -16.40 22.78 -3.67
N LEU A 319 -16.55 21.59 -4.24
CA LEU A 319 -17.10 20.43 -3.56
C LEU A 319 -16.04 19.68 -2.75
N ASP A 320 -14.78 19.75 -3.18
CA ASP A 320 -13.65 19.10 -2.53
C ASP A 320 -13.40 19.69 -1.13
N LYS A 321 -13.36 18.81 -0.15
CA LYS A 321 -13.17 19.12 1.29
C LYS A 321 -12.01 18.32 1.88
N HIS A 322 -11.20 17.71 1.03
CA HIS A 322 -10.08 16.90 1.45
C HIS A 322 -8.96 17.73 2.08
#